data_AF-A0A8R2FCU2-F1
#
_entry.id   AF-A0A8R2FCU2-F1
#
_cell.length_a   1.000
_cell.length_b   1.000
_cell.length_c   1.000
_cell.angle_alpha   90.00
_cell.angle_beta   90.00
_cell.angle_gamma   90.00
#
_symmetry.space_group_name_H-M   'P 1'
#
loop_
_entity.id
_entity.type
_entity.pdbx_description
1 polymer ?
#
loop_
_entity_poly.entity_id
_entity_poly.type
_entity_poly.pdbx_seq_one_letter_code
_entity_poly.pdbx_strand_id
1 'polypeptide(L)'
;MANNQINKYFKNDRIGVFLLSIAMYDKMKMTDSKPLYDVLHSWISTNISAEIIKCPQFVRALTIAIVIVCSKPNHSYEDFFDHVHVKLLTCYIRSEPLPEPEIQAREVQCLYGIQIMSAALEHPGGMVLRLFHKLYQDSVISKESFELWKKEDEFKAGFDEDLETKTMAVVVLNSFFLSLAANDSDEEET
;
A
#
# COMPACT_ATOMS: atom_id res chain seq x y z
N MET A 1 18.87 -12.92 16.54
CA MET A 1 17.55 -12.26 16.46
C MET A 1 17.33 -11.81 15.02
N ALA A 2 16.28 -12.31 14.36
CA ALA A 2 15.99 -12.01 12.94
C ALA A 2 15.82 -10.50 12.64
N ASN A 3 15.37 -9.72 13.62
CA ASN A 3 15.09 -8.28 13.47
C ASN A 3 16.33 -7.43 13.12
N ASN A 4 17.53 -7.86 13.54
CA ASN A 4 18.76 -7.11 13.25
C ASN A 4 19.14 -7.18 11.75
N GLN A 5 18.62 -8.18 11.03
CA GLN A 5 18.85 -8.30 9.59
C GLN A 5 17.92 -7.41 8.77
N ILE A 6 16.64 -7.26 9.16
CA ILE A 6 15.70 -6.36 8.47
C ILE A 6 16.24 -4.93 8.48
N ASN A 7 16.66 -4.44 9.65
CA ASN A 7 17.23 -3.10 9.77
C ASN A 7 18.51 -2.91 8.92
N LYS A 8 19.29 -3.98 8.75
CA LYS A 8 20.52 -3.96 7.95
C LYS A 8 20.24 -3.93 6.44
N TYR A 9 19.25 -4.68 5.98
CA TYR A 9 18.94 -4.84 4.56
C TYR A 9 17.93 -3.83 4.02
N PHE A 10 17.23 -3.07 4.88
CA PHE A 10 16.28 -2.04 4.44
C PHE A 10 16.92 -0.92 3.60
N LYS A 11 18.24 -0.74 3.69
CA LYS A 11 19.01 0.17 2.82
C LYS A 11 18.99 -0.22 1.33
N ASN A 12 18.55 -1.43 1.00
CA ASN A 12 18.26 -1.87 -0.36
C ASN A 12 16.73 -1.86 -0.54
N ASP A 13 16.22 -0.87 -1.28
CA ASP A 13 14.79 -0.59 -1.44
C ASP A 13 13.94 -1.79 -1.89
N ARG A 14 14.50 -2.76 -2.61
CA ARG A 14 13.76 -3.94 -3.09
C ARG A 14 13.79 -5.09 -2.10
N ILE A 15 14.98 -5.50 -1.66
CA ILE A 15 15.15 -6.65 -0.76
C ILE A 15 14.62 -6.33 0.64
N GLY A 16 14.88 -5.12 1.13
CA GLY A 16 14.43 -4.66 2.43
C GLY A 16 12.91 -4.66 2.59
N VAL A 17 12.21 -4.10 1.61
CA VAL A 17 10.74 -4.07 1.56
C VAL A 17 10.16 -5.47 1.55
N PHE A 18 10.72 -6.37 0.74
CA PHE A 18 10.23 -7.74 0.63
C PHE A 18 10.45 -8.54 1.93
N LEU A 19 11.63 -8.42 2.57
CA LEU A 19 11.87 -9.08 3.85
C LEU A 19 10.96 -8.54 4.95
N LEU A 20 10.70 -7.22 4.95
CA LEU A 20 9.80 -6.60 5.92
C LEU A 20 8.35 -7.03 5.71
N SER A 21 7.89 -7.13 4.46
CA SER A 21 6.53 -7.58 4.15
C SER A 21 6.29 -9.02 4.58
N ILE A 22 7.26 -9.92 4.40
CA ILE A 22 7.18 -11.30 4.91
C ILE A 22 7.10 -11.30 6.45
N ALA A 23 7.95 -10.53 7.13
CA ALA A 23 7.95 -10.49 8.59
C ALA A 23 6.62 -9.96 9.16
N MET A 24 6.02 -8.95 8.53
CA MET A 24 4.70 -8.45 8.88
C MET A 24 3.61 -9.49 8.58
N TYR A 25 3.65 -10.13 7.41
CA TYR A 25 2.72 -11.19 7.03
C TYR A 25 2.72 -12.33 8.06
N ASP A 26 3.89 -12.82 8.47
CA ASP A 26 4.01 -13.89 9.46
C ASP A 26 3.37 -13.49 10.79
N LYS A 27 3.49 -12.21 11.18
CA LYS A 27 2.86 -11.70 12.40
C LYS A 27 1.34 -11.61 12.27
N MET A 28 0.84 -11.10 11.14
CA MET A 28 -0.59 -11.00 10.90
C MET A 28 -1.25 -12.38 10.80
N LYS A 29 -0.63 -13.33 10.09
CA LYS A 29 -1.14 -14.69 9.90
C LYS A 29 -1.35 -15.45 11.22
N MET A 30 -0.49 -15.20 12.21
CA MET A 30 -0.54 -15.85 13.53
C MET A 30 -1.51 -15.17 14.50
N THR A 31 -2.20 -14.11 14.08
CA THR A 31 -3.00 -13.25 14.97
C THR A 31 -4.47 -13.25 14.54
N ASP A 32 -5.37 -13.41 15.51
CA ASP A 32 -6.81 -13.25 15.25
C ASP A 32 -7.13 -11.82 14.79
N SER A 33 -8.17 -11.65 13.98
CA SER A 33 -8.53 -10.34 13.42
C SER A 33 -8.85 -9.28 14.48
N LYS A 34 -9.41 -9.67 15.63
CA LYS A 34 -9.78 -8.75 16.72
C LYS A 34 -8.57 -8.02 17.33
N PRO A 35 -7.51 -8.70 17.78
CA PRO A 35 -6.31 -8.04 18.30
C PRO A 35 -5.28 -7.63 17.24
N LEU A 36 -5.55 -7.87 15.95
CA LEU A 36 -4.56 -7.73 14.87
C LEU A 36 -3.88 -6.35 14.85
N TYR A 37 -4.65 -5.27 14.99
CA TYR A 37 -4.10 -3.92 15.04
C TYR A 37 -3.09 -3.75 16.17
N ASP A 38 -3.48 -4.08 17.40
CA ASP A 38 -2.66 -3.85 18.60
C ASP A 38 -1.40 -4.72 18.60
N VAL A 39 -1.54 -5.99 18.21
CA VAL A 39 -0.43 -6.95 18.15
C VAL A 39 0.58 -6.51 17.09
N LEU A 40 0.13 -6.16 15.89
CA LEU A 40 1.02 -5.74 14.83
C LEU A 40 1.67 -4.39 15.15
N HIS A 41 0.90 -3.43 15.67
CA HIS A 41 1.43 -2.12 16.07
C HIS A 41 2.49 -2.23 17.16
N SER A 42 2.25 -3.05 18.19
CA SER A 42 3.20 -3.35 19.26
C SER A 42 4.46 -4.03 18.71
N TRP A 43 4.29 -5.01 17.81
CA TRP A 43 5.41 -5.68 17.17
C TRP A 43 6.26 -4.71 16.34
N ILE A 44 5.64 -3.88 15.50
CA ILE A 44 6.36 -2.88 14.68
C ILE A 44 7.14 -1.94 15.59
N SER A 45 6.48 -1.35 16.60
CA SER A 45 7.09 -0.39 17.53
C SER A 45 8.27 -0.97 18.33
N THR A 46 8.25 -2.29 18.57
CA THR A 46 9.31 -2.98 19.33
C THR A 46 10.46 -3.47 18.46
N ASN A 47 10.19 -3.83 17.20
CA ASN A 47 11.12 -4.61 16.38
C ASN A 47 11.68 -3.83 15.19
N ILE A 48 11.02 -2.76 14.75
CA ILE A 48 11.42 -1.95 13.60
C ILE A 48 11.90 -0.58 14.09
N SER A 49 13.03 -0.12 13.56
CA SER A 49 13.58 1.19 13.93
C SER A 49 12.66 2.33 13.48
N ALA A 50 12.63 3.43 14.25
CA ALA A 50 11.87 4.63 13.91
C ALA A 50 12.30 5.23 12.56
N GLU A 51 13.58 5.12 12.20
CA GLU A 51 14.09 5.57 10.90
C GLU A 51 13.43 4.82 9.74
N ILE A 52 13.26 3.50 9.86
CA ILE A 52 12.62 2.68 8.83
C ILE A 52 11.12 2.95 8.78
N ILE A 53 10.46 3.08 9.92
CA ILE A 53 9.02 3.43 9.98
C ILE A 53 8.75 4.79 9.29
N LYS A 54 9.74 5.68 9.27
CA LYS A 54 9.65 6.97 8.57
C LYS A 54 9.78 6.87 7.05
N CYS A 55 10.41 5.82 6.54
CA CYS A 55 10.60 5.66 5.09
C CYS A 55 9.26 5.35 4.40
N PRO A 56 8.91 6.03 3.29
CA PRO A 56 7.70 5.73 2.53
C PRO A 56 7.57 4.25 2.12
N GLN A 57 8.69 3.60 1.79
CA GLN A 57 8.78 2.19 1.44
C GLN A 57 8.29 1.24 2.54
N PHE A 58 8.25 1.68 3.80
CA PHE A 58 7.64 0.94 4.89
C PHE A 58 6.16 0.67 4.62
N VAL A 59 5.43 1.68 4.12
CA VAL A 59 4.01 1.55 3.79
C VAL A 59 3.83 0.56 2.65
N ARG A 60 4.72 0.56 1.64
CA ARG A 60 4.72 -0.46 0.58
C ARG A 60 4.82 -1.88 1.17
N ALA A 61 5.76 -2.10 2.10
CA ALA A 61 5.93 -3.40 2.74
C ALA A 61 4.68 -3.82 3.54
N LEU A 62 4.08 -2.88 4.28
CA LEU A 62 2.84 -3.09 5.01
C LEU A 62 1.68 -3.46 4.08
N THR A 63 1.51 -2.73 2.98
CA THR A 63 0.46 -3.00 1.99
C THR A 63 0.62 -4.38 1.35
N ILE A 64 1.84 -4.76 0.97
CA ILE A 64 2.14 -6.11 0.45
C ILE A 64 1.73 -7.18 1.48
N ALA A 65 2.13 -7.01 2.75
CA ALA A 65 1.80 -7.97 3.80
C ALA A 65 0.29 -8.13 4.00
N ILE A 66 -0.45 -7.00 4.06
CA ILE A 66 -1.91 -7.00 4.16
C ILE A 66 -2.53 -7.74 2.97
N VAL A 67 -2.06 -7.46 1.75
CA VAL A 67 -2.60 -8.09 0.54
C VAL A 67 -2.36 -9.60 0.54
N ILE A 68 -1.20 -10.08 1.01
CA ILE A 68 -0.92 -11.52 1.11
C ILE A 68 -1.85 -12.18 2.15
N VAL A 69 -2.11 -11.55 3.31
CA VAL A 69 -3.02 -12.10 4.33
C VAL A 69 -4.47 -12.16 3.82
N CYS A 70 -4.89 -11.14 3.07
CA CYS A 70 -6.25 -11.03 2.56
C CYS A 70 -6.49 -11.89 1.32
N SER A 71 -5.41 -12.25 0.60
CA SER A 71 -5.42 -13.19 -0.52
C SER A 71 -5.84 -14.59 -0.08
N LYS A 72 -7.15 -14.86 -0.10
CA LYS A 72 -7.72 -16.20 0.12
C LYS A 72 -8.21 -16.77 -1.20
N PRO A 73 -7.97 -18.08 -1.47
CA PRO A 73 -8.55 -18.72 -2.65
C PRO A 73 -10.08 -18.57 -2.61
N ASN A 74 -10.67 -18.20 -3.76
CA ASN A 74 -12.12 -18.07 -3.97
C ASN A 74 -12.85 -16.98 -3.17
N HIS A 75 -12.15 -15.97 -2.63
CA HIS A 75 -12.80 -14.82 -1.98
C HIS A 75 -12.94 -13.63 -2.94
N SER A 76 -14.03 -12.88 -2.78
CA SER A 76 -14.24 -11.61 -3.49
C SER A 76 -13.24 -10.55 -3.01
N TYR A 77 -12.77 -9.72 -3.93
CA TYR A 77 -11.92 -8.56 -3.63
C TYR A 77 -12.69 -7.37 -3.03
N GLU A 78 -14.02 -7.45 -2.91
CA GLU A 78 -14.84 -6.37 -2.32
C GLU A 78 -14.61 -6.21 -0.81
N ASP A 79 -14.35 -7.31 -0.09
CA ASP A 79 -14.11 -7.31 1.36
C ASP A 79 -12.62 -7.43 1.70
N PHE A 80 -11.75 -7.09 0.76
CA PHE A 80 -10.33 -7.39 0.87
C PHE A 80 -9.64 -6.57 1.97
N PHE A 81 -9.96 -5.27 2.07
CA PHE A 81 -9.55 -4.44 3.20
C PHE A 81 -10.74 -4.18 4.11
N ASP A 82 -10.74 -4.83 5.28
CA ASP A 82 -11.64 -4.48 6.37
C ASP A 82 -11.15 -3.23 7.16
N HIS A 83 -11.96 -2.81 8.13
CA HIS A 83 -11.67 -1.67 9.00
C HIS A 83 -10.31 -1.76 9.74
N VAL A 84 -9.81 -2.97 10.05
CA VAL A 84 -8.53 -3.15 10.74
C VAL A 84 -7.37 -2.83 9.80
N HIS A 85 -7.45 -3.31 8.55
CA HIS A 85 -6.43 -3.04 7.53
C HIS A 85 -6.39 -1.55 7.17
N VAL A 86 -7.56 -0.93 6.99
CA VAL A 86 -7.72 0.52 6.77
C VAL A 86 -7.10 1.30 7.92
N LYS A 87 -7.41 0.93 9.18
CA LYS A 87 -6.83 1.57 10.36
C LYS A 87 -5.30 1.44 10.41
N LEU A 88 -4.75 0.27 10.07
CA LEU A 88 -3.30 0.06 10.01
C LEU A 88 -2.65 0.95 8.95
N LEU A 89 -3.18 0.98 7.72
CA LEU A 89 -2.65 1.81 6.65
C LEU A 89 -2.69 3.29 7.02
N THR A 90 -3.85 3.79 7.46
CA THR A 90 -4.00 5.18 7.90
C THR A 90 -3.04 5.52 9.04
N CYS A 91 -2.85 4.62 10.00
CA CYS A 91 -1.93 4.80 11.12
C CYS A 91 -0.48 4.98 10.65
N TYR A 92 -0.01 4.26 9.64
CA TYR A 92 1.38 4.32 9.18
C TYR A 92 1.62 5.30 8.03
N ILE A 93 0.58 5.69 7.30
CA ILE A 93 0.61 6.81 6.37
C ILE A 93 0.68 8.13 7.15
N ARG A 94 -0.09 8.25 8.24
CA ARG A 94 -0.25 9.48 9.04
C ARG A 94 0.30 9.34 10.46
N SER A 95 1.36 8.54 10.64
CA SER A 95 1.89 8.15 11.97
C SER A 95 2.39 9.33 12.80
N GLU A 96 2.77 10.42 12.14
CA GLU A 96 3.18 11.69 12.74
C GLU A 96 2.57 12.83 11.91
N PRO A 97 2.46 14.05 12.46
CA PRO A 97 2.10 15.24 11.69
C PRO A 97 3.22 15.53 10.69
N LEU A 98 3.12 14.91 9.53
CA LEU A 98 4.06 15.03 8.42
C LEU A 98 3.62 16.15 7.48
N PRO A 99 4.56 16.81 6.79
CA PRO A 99 4.23 17.66 5.67
C PRO A 99 3.48 16.88 4.58
N GLU A 100 2.56 17.54 3.88
CA GLU A 100 1.77 16.94 2.78
C GLU A 100 2.61 16.13 1.77
N PRO A 101 3.78 16.62 1.29
CA PRO A 101 4.59 15.83 0.35
C PRO A 101 5.08 14.48 0.90
N GLU A 102 5.32 14.38 2.21
CA GLU A 102 5.74 13.14 2.85
C GLU A 102 4.57 12.17 3.05
N ILE A 103 3.37 12.70 3.31
CA ILE A 103 2.13 11.91 3.34
C ILE A 103 1.85 11.35 1.94
N GLN A 104 1.90 12.19 0.91
CA GLN A 104 1.71 11.77 -0.48
C GLN A 104 2.73 10.70 -0.89
N ALA A 105 4.00 10.85 -0.52
CA ALA A 105 5.02 9.84 -0.78
C ALA A 105 4.66 8.48 -0.15
N ARG A 106 4.09 8.45 1.06
CA ARG A 106 3.63 7.22 1.73
C ARG A 106 2.39 6.63 1.06
N GLU A 107 1.42 7.48 0.69
CA GLU A 107 0.22 7.07 -0.02
C GLU A 107 0.54 6.44 -1.37
N VAL A 108 1.42 7.05 -2.16
CA VAL A 108 1.92 6.50 -3.44
C VAL A 108 2.60 5.14 -3.24
N GLN A 109 3.35 4.96 -2.15
CA GLN A 109 3.96 3.67 -1.82
C GLN A 109 2.95 2.57 -1.47
N CYS A 110 1.80 2.95 -0.90
CA CYS A 110 0.66 2.03 -0.74
C CYS A 110 0.13 1.58 -2.11
N LEU A 111 -0.06 2.50 -3.06
CA LEU A 111 -0.52 2.19 -4.42
C LEU A 111 0.46 1.25 -5.14
N TYR A 112 1.76 1.49 -5.02
CA TYR A 112 2.79 0.59 -5.56
C TYR A 112 2.73 -0.81 -4.93
N GLY A 113 2.48 -0.92 -3.63
CA GLY A 113 2.30 -2.22 -2.98
C GLY A 113 1.17 -3.04 -3.60
N ILE A 114 0.04 -2.40 -3.92
CA ILE A 114 -1.09 -3.06 -4.60
C ILE A 114 -0.73 -3.44 -6.04
N GLN A 115 -0.08 -2.54 -6.78
CA GLN A 115 0.34 -2.81 -8.16
C GLN A 115 1.27 -4.04 -8.23
N ILE A 116 2.29 -4.08 -7.36
CA ILE A 116 3.24 -5.20 -7.26
C ILE A 116 2.50 -6.51 -7.00
N MET A 117 1.57 -6.50 -6.04
CA MET A 117 0.82 -7.71 -5.72
C MET A 117 -0.14 -8.11 -6.83
N SER A 118 -0.72 -7.16 -7.55
CA SER A 118 -1.55 -7.47 -8.71
C SER A 118 -0.74 -8.14 -9.80
N ALA A 119 0.47 -7.67 -10.08
CA ALA A 119 1.34 -8.29 -11.05
C ALA A 119 1.75 -9.70 -10.61
N ALA A 120 2.17 -9.85 -9.35
CA ALA A 120 2.58 -11.13 -8.77
C ALA A 120 1.46 -12.18 -8.74
N LEU A 121 0.20 -11.76 -8.72
CA LEU A 121 -0.99 -12.61 -8.75
C LEU A 121 -1.58 -12.75 -10.17
N GLU A 122 -0.85 -12.36 -11.21
CA GLU A 122 -1.26 -12.44 -12.63
C GLU A 122 -2.53 -11.64 -12.95
N HIS A 123 -2.63 -10.42 -12.40
CA HIS A 123 -3.71 -9.46 -12.64
C HIS A 123 -5.11 -10.02 -12.33
N PRO A 124 -5.38 -10.39 -11.06
CA PRO A 124 -6.68 -10.92 -10.70
C PRO A 124 -7.79 -9.90 -11.00
N GLY A 125 -8.84 -10.38 -11.67
CA GLY A 125 -9.87 -9.57 -12.32
C GLY A 125 -10.44 -8.45 -11.46
N GLY A 126 -9.94 -7.23 -11.68
CA GLY A 126 -10.41 -6.01 -11.04
C GLY A 126 -9.87 -5.74 -9.63
N MET A 127 -8.86 -6.48 -9.14
CA MET A 127 -8.30 -6.26 -7.79
C MET A 127 -7.78 -4.84 -7.60
N VAL A 128 -6.94 -4.33 -8.52
CA VAL A 128 -6.38 -2.97 -8.44
C VAL A 128 -7.51 -1.94 -8.42
N LEU A 129 -8.46 -2.06 -9.34
CA LEU A 129 -9.61 -1.15 -9.44
C LEU A 129 -10.41 -1.09 -8.14
N ARG A 130 -10.78 -2.25 -7.58
CA ARG A 130 -11.58 -2.34 -6.35
C ARG A 130 -10.83 -1.79 -5.14
N LEU A 131 -9.54 -2.14 -5.00
CA LEU A 131 -8.72 -1.64 -3.90
C LEU A 131 -8.48 -0.13 -3.99
N PHE A 132 -8.28 0.42 -5.19
CA PHE A 132 -8.12 1.86 -5.38
C PHE A 132 -9.41 2.61 -5.03
N HIS A 133 -10.56 2.13 -5.49
CA HIS A 133 -11.86 2.68 -5.08
C HIS A 133 -12.05 2.62 -3.56
N LYS A 134 -11.73 1.50 -2.92
CA LYS A 134 -11.86 1.33 -1.47
C LYS A 134 -10.99 2.33 -0.70
N LEU A 135 -9.72 2.47 -1.08
CA LEU A 135 -8.80 3.40 -0.43
C LEU A 135 -9.18 4.88 -0.63
N TYR A 136 -9.76 5.22 -1.79
CA TYR A 136 -10.31 6.55 -2.03
C TYR A 136 -11.56 6.82 -1.19
N GLN A 137 -12.53 5.90 -1.19
CA GLN A 137 -13.78 6.02 -0.44
C GLN A 137 -13.56 6.11 1.08
N ASP A 138 -12.58 5.39 1.60
CA ASP A 138 -12.23 5.42 3.03
C ASP A 138 -11.26 6.56 3.40
N SER A 139 -10.94 7.47 2.47
CA SER A 139 -10.02 8.59 2.66
C SER A 139 -8.63 8.18 3.19
N VAL A 140 -8.16 6.99 2.78
CA VAL A 140 -6.82 6.49 3.11
C VAL A 140 -5.78 7.13 2.20
N ILE A 141 -6.14 7.36 0.94
CA ILE A 141 -5.27 7.94 -0.09
C ILE A 141 -5.98 9.15 -0.71
N SER A 142 -5.25 10.26 -0.80
CA SER A 142 -5.75 11.48 -1.41
C SER A 142 -5.87 11.34 -2.92
N LYS A 143 -6.72 12.17 -3.53
CA LYS A 143 -6.87 12.22 -4.98
C LYS A 143 -5.54 12.58 -5.67
N GLU A 144 -4.83 13.55 -5.11
CA GLU A 144 -3.54 14.04 -5.62
C GLU A 144 -2.52 12.90 -5.66
N SER A 145 -2.52 12.01 -4.66
CA SER A 145 -1.64 10.84 -4.63
C SER A 145 -1.96 9.82 -5.73
N PHE A 146 -3.23 9.62 -6.10
CA PHE A 146 -3.60 8.79 -7.25
C PHE A 146 -3.11 9.40 -8.57
N GLU A 147 -3.27 10.71 -8.75
CA GLU A 147 -2.79 11.43 -9.93
C GLU A 147 -1.26 11.47 -9.99
N LEU A 148 -0.59 11.63 -8.86
CA LEU A 148 0.86 11.57 -8.76
C LEU A 148 1.37 10.17 -9.15
N TRP A 149 0.79 9.12 -8.56
CA TRP A 149 1.10 7.74 -8.94
C TRP A 149 0.87 7.50 -10.43
N LYS A 150 -0.18 8.06 -11.03
CA LYS A 150 -0.43 7.94 -12.48
C LYS A 150 0.63 8.62 -13.34
N LYS A 151 1.12 9.80 -12.93
CA LYS A 151 2.06 10.64 -13.69
C LYS A 151 3.53 10.24 -13.54
N GLU A 152 3.93 9.63 -12.42
CA GLU A 152 5.33 9.30 -12.15
C GLU A 152 5.82 8.14 -13.03
N ASP A 153 6.36 8.41 -14.21
CA ASP A 153 6.99 7.39 -15.07
C ASP A 153 8.38 6.95 -14.58
N GLU A 154 8.99 7.71 -13.66
CA GLU A 154 10.32 7.42 -13.11
C GLU A 154 10.23 6.49 -11.89
N PHE A 155 10.16 5.19 -12.13
CA PHE A 155 10.55 4.24 -11.09
C PHE A 155 12.04 4.41 -10.77
N LYS A 156 12.35 4.83 -9.54
CA LYS A 156 13.71 4.81 -9.01
C LYS A 156 14.29 3.39 -9.12
N ALA A 157 15.54 3.31 -9.58
CA ALA A 157 16.25 2.10 -10.02
C ALA A 157 15.92 0.81 -9.25
N GLY A 158 15.61 -0.26 -10.00
CA GLY A 158 15.47 -1.63 -9.47
C GLY A 158 14.27 -2.43 -9.97
N PHE A 159 13.46 -1.90 -10.89
CA PHE A 159 12.14 -2.45 -11.23
C PHE A 159 11.77 -2.25 -12.72
N ASP A 160 12.61 -2.73 -13.64
CA ASP A 160 12.35 -2.62 -15.09
C ASP A 160 11.11 -3.41 -15.58
N GLU A 161 10.62 -4.39 -14.79
CA GLU A 161 9.38 -5.15 -15.04
C GLU A 161 8.09 -4.39 -14.60
N ASP A 162 8.22 -3.26 -13.88
CA ASP A 162 7.07 -2.53 -13.31
C ASP A 162 6.39 -1.59 -14.32
N LEU A 163 7.02 -1.25 -15.45
CA LEU A 163 6.44 -0.32 -16.42
C LEU A 163 5.28 -0.94 -17.21
N GLU A 164 5.40 -2.21 -17.60
CA GLU A 164 4.32 -2.94 -18.29
C GLU A 164 3.14 -3.17 -17.34
N THR A 165 3.42 -3.55 -16.09
CA THR A 165 2.39 -3.76 -15.07
C THR A 165 1.69 -2.46 -14.68
N LYS A 166 2.42 -1.33 -14.64
CA LYS A 166 1.84 0.01 -14.44
C LYS A 166 0.98 0.42 -15.62
N THR A 167 1.45 0.26 -16.85
CA THR A 167 0.69 0.59 -18.07
C THR A 167 -0.62 -0.18 -18.10
N MET A 168 -0.59 -1.49 -17.81
CA MET A 168 -1.79 -2.30 -17.69
C MET A 168 -2.71 -1.84 -16.55
N ALA A 169 -2.14 -1.53 -15.38
CA ALA A 169 -2.92 -1.02 -14.25
C ALA A 169 -3.63 0.31 -14.60
N VAL A 170 -2.95 1.25 -15.26
CA VAL A 170 -3.52 2.53 -15.70
C VAL A 170 -4.68 2.30 -16.68
N VAL A 171 -4.55 1.36 -17.62
CA VAL A 171 -5.64 0.99 -18.54
C VAL A 171 -6.84 0.44 -17.78
N VAL A 172 -6.62 -0.46 -16.82
CA VAL A 172 -7.68 -1.02 -15.97
C VAL A 172 -8.36 0.05 -15.10
N LEU A 173 -7.59 1.05 -14.67
CA LEU A 173 -8.05 2.15 -13.81
C LEU A 173 -8.65 3.33 -14.57
N ASN A 174 -8.79 3.27 -15.90
CA ASN A 174 -9.26 4.42 -16.67
C ASN A 174 -10.64 4.91 -16.19
N SER A 175 -11.58 4.00 -15.91
CA SER A 175 -12.90 4.35 -15.37
C SER A 175 -12.82 5.02 -13.99
N PHE A 176 -11.91 4.57 -13.12
CA PHE A 176 -11.65 5.19 -11.83
C PHE A 176 -11.14 6.62 -12.00
N PHE A 177 -10.14 6.84 -12.85
CA PHE A 177 -9.61 8.20 -13.10
C PHE A 177 -10.64 9.14 -13.75
N LEU A 178 -11.49 8.63 -14.64
CA LEU A 178 -12.60 9.41 -15.18
C LEU A 178 -13.58 9.82 -14.07
N SER A 179 -13.89 8.92 -13.13
CA SER A 179 -14.77 9.24 -12.00
C SER A 179 -14.14 10.25 -11.04
N LEU A 180 -12.82 10.18 -10.82
CA LEU A 180 -12.11 11.18 -10.04
C LEU A 180 -12.21 12.55 -10.70
N ALA A 181 -11.96 12.66 -12.01
CA ALA A 181 -12.02 13.93 -12.73
C ALA A 181 -13.43 14.55 -12.75
N ALA A 182 -14.48 13.73 -12.88
CA ALA A 182 -15.86 14.21 -12.86
C ALA A 182 -16.27 14.82 -11.50
N ASN A 183 -15.73 14.30 -10.39
CA ASN A 183 -16.02 14.85 -9.07
C ASN A 183 -15.40 16.24 -8.86
N ASP A 184 -14.33 16.62 -9.58
CA ASP A 184 -13.80 18.00 -9.50
C ASP A 184 -14.68 19.01 -10.22
N SER A 185 -15.26 18.62 -11.36
CA SER A 185 -16.09 19.54 -12.16
C SER A 185 -17.38 19.92 -11.45
N ASP A 186 -17.89 19.06 -10.57
CA ASP A 186 -19.11 19.31 -9.80
C ASP A 186 -18.84 20.18 -8.55
N GLU A 187 -17.62 20.19 -8.01
CA GLU A 187 -17.22 21.02 -6.86
C GLU A 187 -16.90 22.47 -7.25
N GLU A 188 -16.51 22.74 -8.51
CA GLU A 188 -16.30 24.11 -9.01
C GLU A 188 -17.61 24.85 -9.37
N GLU A 189 -18.75 24.17 -9.42
CA GLU A 189 -20.07 24.75 -9.74
C GLU A 189 -20.95 25.07 -8.51
N THR A 190 -20.46 24.90 -7.27
CA THR A 190 -21.20 25.20 -6.02
C THR A 190 -20.51 26.22 -5.12
#